data_AF-A0AB74U2B1-F1
#
_entry.id   AF-A0AB74U2B1-F1
#
_cell.length_a   1.000
_cell.length_b   1.000
_cell.length_c   1.000
_cell.angle_alpha   90.00
_cell.angle_beta   90.00
_cell.angle_gamma   90.00
#
_symmetry.space_group_name_H-M   'P 1'
#
loop_
_entity.id
_entity.type
_entity.pdbx_description
1 polymer ?
#
loop_
_entity_poly.entity_id
_entity_poly.type
_entity_poly.pdbx_seq_one_letter_code
_entity_poly.pdbx_strand_id
1 'polypeptide(L)'
;MNTVVAAIETDIDTEETAVETDVEQVVVYEDENKTITAEVPTEMKDQYLKDLENPAFVEKELANLQQLKQARASSEPSVKYFRKDDVIRIVDNIDSSQDWTKYLGIPLGGRALSAAIKKLSGVSVSSALISAGIGVASTIKQKNEQWWKDSLIMILRGEINAVKQTITPNPGPGYPQVYRELERV
;
A
#
# COMPACT_ATOMS: atom_id res chain seq x y z
N MET A 1 61.73 -4.62 33.08
CA MET A 1 61.15 -5.97 32.95
C MET A 1 59.64 -5.85 33.08
N ASN A 2 58.94 -6.53 32.15
CA ASN A 2 57.50 -6.76 31.97
C ASN A 2 56.68 -6.80 33.29
N THR A 3 55.40 -6.43 33.32
CA THR A 3 54.31 -7.10 32.56
C THR A 3 53.06 -6.24 32.44
N VAL A 4 52.47 -6.26 31.25
CA VAL A 4 51.11 -5.83 30.91
C VAL A 4 50.14 -6.97 31.27
N VAL A 5 49.00 -6.68 31.88
CA VAL A 5 47.77 -7.48 31.65
C VAL A 5 46.61 -6.51 31.49
N ALA A 6 46.12 -6.46 30.26
CA ALA A 6 44.90 -5.76 29.87
C ALA A 6 43.69 -6.47 30.49
N ALA A 7 42.77 -5.69 31.09
CA ALA A 7 41.44 -6.17 31.41
C ALA A 7 40.64 -6.24 30.11
N ILE A 8 40.14 -7.43 29.80
CA ILE A 8 39.22 -7.69 28.70
C ILE A 8 37.83 -7.32 29.24
N GLU A 9 37.35 -6.12 28.94
CA GLU A 9 35.92 -5.82 29.04
C GLU A 9 35.24 -6.47 27.83
N THR A 10 34.41 -7.47 28.09
CA THR A 10 33.56 -8.11 27.09
C THR A 10 32.27 -7.31 27.02
N ASP A 11 32.28 -6.26 26.20
CA ASP A 11 31.04 -5.68 25.68
C ASP A 11 30.46 -6.69 24.68
N ILE A 12 29.46 -7.43 25.13
CA ILE A 12 28.58 -8.19 24.24
C ILE A 12 27.63 -7.16 23.63
N ASP A 13 28.08 -6.53 22.55
CA ASP A 13 27.21 -5.85 21.59
C ASP A 13 26.24 -6.90 21.03
N THR A 14 25.04 -6.94 21.59
CA THR A 14 23.92 -7.65 20.96
C THR A 14 23.32 -6.67 19.96
N GLU A 15 24.01 -6.45 18.83
CA GLU A 15 23.38 -5.92 17.64
C GLU A 15 22.33 -6.95 17.20
N GLU A 16 21.07 -6.67 17.54
CA GLU A 16 19.90 -7.26 16.92
C GLU A 16 19.96 -6.90 15.44
N THR A 17 20.69 -7.73 14.69
CA THR A 17 20.72 -7.71 13.24
C THR A 17 19.33 -8.08 12.78
N ALA A 18 18.50 -7.07 12.54
CA ALA A 18 17.28 -7.22 11.78
C ALA A 18 17.69 -7.82 10.43
N VAL A 19 17.50 -9.13 10.27
CA VAL A 19 17.59 -9.78 8.98
C VAL A 19 16.49 -9.14 8.15
N GLU A 20 16.87 -8.23 7.24
CA GLU A 20 16.01 -7.79 6.14
C GLU A 20 15.65 -9.04 5.36
N THR A 21 14.57 -9.69 5.78
CA THR A 21 13.95 -10.76 5.04
C THR A 21 13.24 -10.08 3.90
N ASP A 22 13.71 -10.31 2.67
CA ASP A 22 13.01 -9.85 1.48
C ASP A 22 11.57 -10.39 1.55
N VAL A 23 10.60 -9.47 1.51
CA VAL A 23 9.16 -9.79 1.52
C VAL A 23 8.53 -9.41 0.20
N GLU A 24 7.59 -10.24 -0.24
CA GLU A 24 6.76 -10.01 -1.40
C GLU A 24 5.28 -9.91 -1.02
N GLN A 25 4.51 -9.17 -1.82
CA GLN A 25 3.07 -9.06 -1.66
C GLN A 25 2.36 -10.10 -2.52
N VAL A 26 1.57 -10.97 -1.88
CA VAL A 26 0.76 -11.99 -2.54
C VAL A 26 -0.72 -11.66 -2.42
N VAL A 27 -1.48 -11.77 -3.51
CA VAL A 27 -2.94 -11.54 -3.50
C VAL A 27 -3.63 -12.70 -2.82
N VAL A 28 -4.31 -12.44 -1.71
CA VAL A 28 -5.12 -13.42 -0.94
C VAL A 28 -6.56 -13.44 -1.43
N TYR A 29 -7.09 -12.26 -1.76
CA TYR A 29 -8.47 -12.10 -2.20
C TYR A 29 -8.59 -10.89 -3.12
N GLU A 30 -9.39 -11.00 -4.17
CA GLU A 30 -9.68 -9.91 -5.10
C GLU A 30 -11.10 -10.01 -5.65
N ASP A 31 -11.85 -8.92 -5.55
CA ASP A 31 -13.11 -8.68 -6.25
C ASP A 31 -13.10 -7.29 -6.94
N GLU A 32 -14.25 -6.87 -7.47
CA GLU A 32 -14.40 -5.60 -8.19
C GLU A 32 -14.12 -4.36 -7.32
N ASN A 33 -14.37 -4.46 -6.01
CA ASN A 33 -14.33 -3.36 -5.06
C ASN A 33 -13.12 -3.40 -4.15
N LYS A 34 -12.55 -4.59 -3.94
CA LYS A 34 -11.59 -4.87 -2.88
C LYS A 34 -10.48 -5.82 -3.34
N THR A 35 -9.25 -5.51 -2.92
CA THR A 35 -8.13 -6.46 -2.93
C THR A 35 -7.51 -6.54 -1.56
N ILE A 36 -7.09 -7.75 -1.20
CA ILE A 36 -6.35 -8.07 0.01
C ILE A 36 -5.05 -8.73 -0.40
N THR A 37 -3.93 -8.15 0.01
CA THR A 37 -2.60 -8.75 -0.15
C THR A 37 -1.97 -9.05 1.19
N ALA A 38 -1.03 -9.99 1.17
CA ALA A 38 -0.28 -10.49 2.31
C ALA A 38 1.21 -10.30 2.04
N GLU A 39 1.96 -9.74 3.00
CA GLU A 39 3.42 -9.66 2.95
C GLU A 39 4.02 -10.97 3.48
N VAL A 40 4.64 -11.71 2.57
CA VAL A 40 5.19 -13.05 2.78
C VAL A 40 6.68 -13.03 2.45
N PRO A 41 7.56 -13.66 3.25
CA PRO A 41 8.97 -13.81 2.89
C PRO A 41 9.12 -14.45 1.51
N THR A 42 10.02 -13.92 0.68
CA THR A 42 10.23 -14.39 -0.70
C THR A 42 10.43 -15.90 -0.78
N GLU A 43 11.15 -16.48 0.19
CA GLU A 43 11.41 -17.91 0.29
C GLU A 43 10.14 -18.76 0.51
N MET A 44 9.11 -18.19 1.15
CA MET A 44 7.84 -18.87 1.45
C MET A 44 6.74 -18.59 0.43
N LYS A 45 6.99 -17.69 -0.53
CA LYS A 45 6.00 -17.24 -1.52
C LYS A 45 5.38 -18.40 -2.30
N ASP A 46 6.20 -19.29 -2.86
CA ASP A 46 5.70 -20.37 -3.71
C ASP A 46 4.85 -21.37 -2.93
N GLN A 47 5.19 -21.63 -1.66
CA GLN A 47 4.38 -22.48 -0.80
C GLN A 47 3.06 -21.79 -0.45
N TYR A 48 3.11 -20.51 -0.09
CA TYR A 48 1.92 -19.74 0.24
C TYR A 48 0.95 -19.64 -0.95
N LEU A 49 1.46 -19.46 -2.17
CA LEU A 49 0.66 -19.48 -3.39
C LEU A 49 -0.05 -20.83 -3.60
N LYS A 50 0.61 -21.95 -3.31
CA LYS A 50 -0.02 -23.28 -3.34
C LYS A 50 -1.08 -23.43 -2.26
N ASP A 51 -0.83 -22.92 -1.06
CA ASP A 51 -1.80 -22.98 0.04
C ASP A 51 -3.07 -22.16 -0.29
N LEU A 52 -2.93 -21.04 -1.01
CA LEU A 52 -4.04 -20.22 -1.50
C LEU A 52 -4.93 -20.91 -2.53
N GLU A 53 -4.48 -22.00 -3.17
CA GLU A 53 -5.33 -22.81 -4.04
C GLU A 53 -6.42 -23.56 -3.25
N ASN A 54 -6.25 -23.70 -1.92
CA ASN A 54 -7.22 -24.32 -1.03
C ASN A 54 -8.19 -23.26 -0.45
N PRO A 55 -9.50 -23.33 -0.75
CA PRO A 55 -10.48 -22.38 -0.21
C PRO A 55 -10.50 -22.30 1.31
N ALA A 56 -10.28 -23.41 2.02
CA ALA A 56 -10.27 -23.43 3.48
C ALA A 56 -9.11 -22.61 4.06
N PHE A 57 -7.98 -22.54 3.35
CA PHE A 57 -6.85 -21.70 3.73
C PHE A 57 -7.19 -20.22 3.53
N VAL A 58 -7.79 -19.87 2.38
CA VAL A 58 -8.26 -18.50 2.11
C VAL A 58 -9.27 -18.04 3.17
N GLU A 59 -10.27 -18.86 3.50
CA GLU A 59 -11.25 -18.54 4.54
C GLU A 59 -10.59 -18.30 5.91
N LYS A 60 -9.59 -19.12 6.26
CA LYS A 60 -8.82 -18.96 7.50
C LYS A 60 -8.06 -17.63 7.52
N GLU A 61 -7.39 -17.27 6.42
CA GLU A 61 -6.67 -15.99 6.30
C GLU A 61 -7.62 -14.79 6.44
N LEU A 62 -8.79 -14.84 5.80
CA LEU A 62 -9.80 -13.79 5.91
C LEU A 62 -10.37 -13.68 7.33
N ALA A 63 -10.61 -14.81 8.00
CA ALA A 63 -11.07 -14.84 9.40
C ALA A 63 -10.00 -14.27 10.35
N ASN A 64 -8.73 -14.60 10.14
CA ASN A 64 -7.61 -14.05 10.90
C ASN A 64 -7.53 -12.52 10.75
N LEU A 65 -7.61 -12.01 9.53
CA LEU A 65 -7.62 -10.58 9.26
C LEU A 65 -8.79 -9.86 9.96
N GLN A 66 -9.99 -10.44 9.95
CA GLN A 66 -11.14 -9.90 10.66
C GLN A 66 -10.92 -9.84 12.18
N GLN A 67 -10.32 -10.89 12.75
CA GLN A 67 -9.98 -10.93 14.16
C GLN A 67 -8.93 -9.88 14.53
N LEU A 68 -7.87 -9.73 13.70
CA LEU A 68 -6.82 -8.73 13.91
C LEU A 68 -7.37 -7.30 13.92
N LYS A 69 -8.32 -6.98 13.05
CA LYS A 69 -8.98 -5.66 13.04
C LYS A 69 -9.81 -5.37 14.28
N GLN A 70 -10.35 -6.41 14.91
CA GLN A 70 -11.16 -6.28 16.12
C GLN A 70 -10.28 -6.27 17.39
N ALA A 71 -9.09 -6.87 17.32
CA ALA A 71 -8.14 -6.91 18.41
C ALA A 71 -7.57 -5.50 18.67
N ARG A 72 -7.90 -4.92 19.83
CA ARG A 72 -7.46 -3.57 20.25
C ARG A 72 -6.00 -3.46 20.69
N ALA A 73 -5.21 -4.53 20.66
CA ALA A 73 -3.91 -4.57 21.33
C ALA A 73 -2.76 -4.96 20.40
N SER A 74 -1.69 -4.15 20.48
CA SER A 74 -0.33 -4.27 19.95
C SER A 74 -0.04 -3.76 18.53
N SER A 75 -1.00 -3.68 17.62
CA SER A 75 -0.74 -3.14 16.28
C SER A 75 -2.02 -2.69 15.58
N GLU A 76 -2.46 -1.46 15.88
CA GLU A 76 -3.67 -0.90 15.27
C GLU A 76 -3.55 -0.83 13.74
N PRO A 77 -4.61 -1.21 13.00
CA PRO A 77 -4.61 -1.03 11.56
C PRO A 77 -4.43 0.44 11.20
N SER A 78 -3.47 0.74 10.32
CA SER A 78 -3.31 2.08 9.79
C SER A 78 -4.18 2.24 8.54
N VAL A 79 -4.93 3.34 8.47
CA VAL A 79 -5.82 3.64 7.35
C VAL A 79 -5.35 4.91 6.65
N LYS A 80 -5.16 4.81 5.33
CA LYS A 80 -4.83 5.94 4.46
C LYS A 80 -5.91 6.10 3.41
N TYR A 81 -6.25 7.35 3.10
CA TYR A 81 -7.19 7.68 2.03
C TYR A 81 -6.44 8.43 0.94
N PHE A 82 -6.58 7.95 -0.27
CA PHE A 82 -6.13 8.63 -1.47
C PHE A 82 -7.34 9.31 -2.12
N ARG A 83 -7.40 10.63 -2.00
CA ARG A 83 -8.59 11.46 -2.26
C ARG A 83 -8.42 12.30 -3.51
N LYS A 84 -9.49 13.00 -3.89
CA LYS A 84 -9.49 13.93 -5.02
C LYS A 84 -8.36 14.95 -4.99
N ASP A 85 -8.07 15.57 -3.85
CA ASP A 85 -6.99 16.56 -3.76
C ASP A 85 -5.60 15.96 -4.07
N ASP A 86 -5.42 14.65 -3.81
CA ASP A 86 -4.22 13.93 -4.21
C ASP A 86 -4.19 13.73 -5.72
N VAL A 87 -5.33 13.40 -6.34
CA VAL A 87 -5.46 13.33 -7.80
C VAL A 87 -5.20 14.69 -8.46
N ILE A 88 -5.71 15.78 -7.89
CA ILE A 88 -5.46 17.14 -8.41
C ILE A 88 -3.97 17.48 -8.36
N ARG A 89 -3.27 17.13 -7.27
CA ARG A 89 -1.81 17.31 -7.16
C ARG A 89 -1.03 16.51 -8.19
N ILE A 90 -1.48 15.31 -8.53
CA ILE A 90 -0.91 14.54 -9.64
C ILE A 90 -1.10 15.28 -10.96
N VAL A 91 -2.33 15.73 -11.23
CA VAL A 91 -2.65 16.44 -12.47
C VAL A 91 -1.82 17.72 -12.60
N ASP A 92 -1.69 18.50 -11.52
CA ASP A 92 -0.86 19.71 -11.46
C ASP A 92 0.59 19.43 -11.84
N ASN A 93 1.15 18.33 -11.32
CA ASN A 93 2.52 17.93 -11.57
C ASN A 93 2.77 17.45 -13.00
N ILE A 94 1.78 16.80 -13.64
CA ILE A 94 1.93 16.27 -15.01
C ILE A 94 1.42 17.23 -16.09
N ASP A 95 0.73 18.31 -15.71
CA ASP A 95 0.15 19.27 -16.64
C ASP A 95 0.32 20.72 -16.19
N SER A 96 1.36 21.36 -16.71
CA SER A 96 1.66 22.78 -16.49
C SER A 96 0.81 23.75 -17.31
N SER A 97 -0.21 23.28 -18.05
CA SER A 97 -1.03 24.14 -18.91
C SER A 97 -1.88 25.16 -18.16
N GLN A 98 -2.15 24.91 -16.87
CA GLN A 98 -2.88 25.79 -15.98
C GLN A 98 -2.52 25.46 -14.52
N ASP A 99 -2.84 26.37 -13.62
CA ASP A 99 -2.83 26.11 -12.19
C ASP A 99 -4.01 25.18 -11.83
N TRP A 100 -3.70 23.92 -11.50
CA TRP A 100 -4.69 22.93 -11.10
C TRP A 100 -4.99 23.00 -9.60
N THR A 101 -4.12 23.60 -8.80
CA THR A 101 -4.31 23.73 -7.34
C THR A 101 -5.55 24.54 -6.98
N LYS A 102 -6.02 25.42 -7.87
CA LYS A 102 -7.30 26.13 -7.73
C LYS A 102 -8.53 25.22 -7.67
N TYR A 103 -8.41 23.94 -8.01
CA TYR A 103 -9.50 22.96 -7.94
C TYR A 103 -9.45 22.08 -6.67
N LEU A 104 -8.49 22.33 -5.76
CA LEU A 104 -8.45 21.69 -4.46
C LEU A 104 -9.72 22.04 -3.67
N GLY A 105 -10.39 21.01 -3.13
CA GLY A 105 -11.67 21.17 -2.42
C GLY A 105 -12.87 21.61 -3.28
N ILE A 106 -12.72 21.75 -4.61
CA ILE A 106 -13.77 22.28 -5.50
C ILE A 106 -14.14 21.24 -6.58
N PRO A 107 -15.44 20.96 -6.84
CA PRO A 107 -15.88 20.10 -7.94
C PRO A 107 -15.28 20.51 -9.30
N LEU A 108 -14.79 19.53 -10.08
CA LEU A 108 -14.31 19.81 -11.43
C LEU A 108 -15.50 19.94 -12.39
N GLY A 109 -15.63 21.09 -13.03
CA GLY A 109 -16.59 21.29 -14.12
C GLY A 109 -16.13 20.67 -15.44
N GLY A 110 -17.06 20.46 -16.38
CA GLY A 110 -16.87 19.63 -17.58
C GLY A 110 -15.54 19.80 -18.33
N ARG A 111 -15.14 21.03 -18.69
CA ARG A 111 -13.87 21.25 -19.41
C ARG A 111 -12.63 20.86 -18.59
N ALA A 112 -12.59 21.27 -17.33
CA ALA A 112 -11.46 20.96 -16.44
C ALA A 112 -11.39 19.46 -16.13
N LEU A 113 -12.55 18.83 -15.91
CA LEU A 113 -12.67 17.39 -15.72
C LEU A 113 -12.16 16.61 -16.93
N SER A 114 -12.63 16.94 -18.14
CA SER A 114 -12.18 16.27 -19.37
C SER A 114 -10.68 16.44 -19.62
N ALA A 115 -10.13 17.63 -19.34
CA ALA A 115 -8.69 17.88 -19.47
C ALA A 115 -7.88 17.04 -18.47
N ALA A 116 -8.29 16.99 -17.20
CA ALA A 116 -7.63 16.20 -16.17
C ALA A 116 -7.65 14.70 -16.50
N ILE A 117 -8.81 14.16 -16.89
CA ILE A 117 -8.96 12.76 -17.30
C ILE A 117 -8.04 12.45 -18.48
N LYS A 118 -8.02 13.31 -19.52
CA LYS A 118 -7.15 13.12 -20.69
C LYS A 118 -5.67 13.03 -20.31
N LYS A 119 -5.22 13.86 -19.36
CA LYS A 119 -3.84 13.84 -18.87
C LYS A 119 -3.54 12.54 -18.11
N LEU A 120 -4.42 12.12 -17.20
CA LEU A 120 -4.25 10.89 -16.43
C LEU A 120 -4.24 9.63 -17.31
N SER A 121 -5.08 9.56 -18.34
CA SER A 121 -5.12 8.41 -19.25
C SER A 121 -3.78 8.20 -19.98
N GLY A 122 -3.06 9.29 -20.28
CA GLY A 122 -1.82 9.27 -21.05
C GLY A 122 -0.54 9.03 -20.25
N VAL A 123 -0.60 8.96 -18.93
CA VAL A 123 0.58 8.79 -18.06
C VAL A 123 0.59 7.42 -17.38
N SER A 124 1.78 7.04 -16.87
CA SER A 124 1.85 5.98 -15.87
C SER A 124 1.43 6.51 -14.50
N VAL A 125 0.46 5.86 -13.86
CA VAL A 125 0.02 6.16 -12.49
C VAL A 125 1.16 5.97 -11.51
N SER A 126 1.93 4.90 -11.67
CA SER A 126 3.12 4.64 -10.86
C SER A 126 4.09 5.82 -10.89
N SER A 127 4.46 6.28 -12.08
CA SER A 127 5.36 7.44 -12.24
C SER A 127 4.74 8.73 -11.73
N ALA A 128 3.45 8.96 -12.00
CA ALA A 128 2.76 10.20 -11.64
C ALA A 128 2.56 10.36 -10.12
N LEU A 129 2.35 9.24 -9.40
CA LEU A 129 2.26 9.23 -7.94
C LEU A 129 3.62 9.49 -7.29
N ILE A 130 4.68 8.84 -7.79
CA ILE A 130 6.05 9.05 -7.32
C ILE A 130 6.46 10.50 -7.53
N SER A 131 6.23 11.04 -8.72
CA SER A 131 6.62 12.42 -9.04
C SER A 131 5.83 13.44 -8.20
N ALA A 132 4.58 13.13 -7.82
CA ALA A 132 3.76 13.98 -6.97
C ALA A 132 4.10 13.86 -5.47
N GLY A 133 5.08 13.03 -5.09
CA GLY A 133 5.48 12.84 -3.70
C GLY A 133 4.41 12.14 -2.85
N ILE A 134 3.50 11.40 -3.48
CA ILE A 134 2.39 10.74 -2.77
C ILE A 134 2.91 9.42 -2.22
N GLY A 135 3.04 9.34 -0.89
CA GLY A 135 3.62 8.21 -0.14
C GLY A 135 2.76 6.95 -0.12
N VAL A 136 2.48 6.39 -1.31
CA VAL A 136 1.66 5.20 -1.56
C VAL A 136 2.37 4.19 -2.47
N ALA A 137 3.70 4.20 -2.53
CA ALA A 137 4.47 3.32 -3.41
C ALA A 137 4.16 1.83 -3.19
N SER A 138 3.94 1.40 -1.94
CA SER A 138 3.53 0.02 -1.61
C SER A 138 2.07 -0.29 -1.95
N THR A 139 1.26 0.74 -2.18
CA THR A 139 -0.16 0.67 -2.56
C THR A 139 -0.28 0.46 -4.07
N ILE A 140 0.57 1.13 -4.85
CA ILE A 140 0.60 1.02 -6.31
C ILE A 140 0.89 -0.42 -6.76
N LYS A 141 1.78 -1.13 -6.05
CA LYS A 141 2.16 -2.51 -6.37
C LYS A 141 1.05 -3.55 -6.16
N GLN A 142 -0.01 -3.22 -5.42
CA GLN A 142 -1.07 -4.18 -5.06
C GLN A 142 -2.09 -4.42 -6.17
N LYS A 143 -2.21 -3.48 -7.11
CA LYS A 143 -3.18 -3.52 -8.21
C LYS A 143 -2.51 -3.10 -9.50
N ASN A 144 -3.03 -3.60 -10.61
CA ASN A 144 -2.52 -3.20 -11.91
C ASN A 144 -2.78 -1.71 -12.20
N GLU A 145 -2.00 -1.18 -13.14
CA GLU A 145 -2.06 0.22 -13.56
C GLU A 145 -3.46 0.65 -14.02
N GLN A 146 -4.20 -0.23 -14.68
CA GLN A 146 -5.52 0.09 -15.22
C GLN A 146 -6.53 0.31 -14.08
N TRP A 147 -6.55 -0.55 -13.07
CA TRP A 147 -7.41 -0.39 -11.90
C TRP A 147 -7.15 0.94 -11.20
N TRP A 148 -5.88 1.34 -11.10
CA TRP A 148 -5.50 2.62 -10.56
C TRP A 148 -6.01 3.78 -11.42
N LYS A 149 -5.77 3.75 -12.74
CA LYS A 149 -6.27 4.77 -13.67
C LYS A 149 -7.77 4.96 -13.55
N ASP A 150 -8.52 3.86 -13.55
CA ASP A 150 -9.96 3.87 -13.42
C ASP A 150 -10.35 4.52 -12.09
N SER A 151 -9.70 4.13 -10.98
CA SER A 151 -9.96 4.72 -9.66
C SER A 151 -9.69 6.23 -9.63
N LEU A 152 -8.59 6.71 -10.23
CA LEU A 152 -8.31 8.15 -10.31
C LEU A 152 -9.41 8.90 -11.08
N ILE A 153 -9.89 8.32 -12.18
CA ILE A 153 -10.96 8.89 -13.00
C ILE A 153 -12.28 8.90 -12.23
N MET A 154 -12.63 7.80 -11.56
CA MET A 154 -13.84 7.69 -10.73
C MET A 154 -13.82 8.74 -9.60
N ILE A 155 -12.66 8.97 -8.96
CA ILE A 155 -12.48 10.03 -7.95
C ILE A 155 -12.73 11.41 -8.57
N LEU A 156 -12.17 11.72 -9.73
CA LEU A 156 -12.37 13.02 -10.38
C LEU A 156 -13.83 13.26 -10.78
N ARG A 157 -14.52 12.20 -11.20
CA ARG A 157 -15.94 12.24 -11.55
C ARG A 157 -16.87 12.27 -10.33
N GLY A 158 -16.35 12.00 -9.14
CA GLY A 158 -17.15 11.86 -7.92
C GLY A 158 -17.98 10.58 -7.87
N GLU A 159 -17.62 9.57 -8.67
CA GLU A 159 -18.24 8.23 -8.61
C GLU A 159 -17.80 7.48 -7.34
N ILE A 160 -16.57 7.75 -6.88
CA ILE A 160 -16.05 7.34 -5.57
C ILE A 160 -15.41 8.55 -4.89
N ASN A 161 -15.33 8.53 -3.57
CA ASN A 161 -14.70 9.56 -2.76
C ASN A 161 -13.19 9.39 -2.67
N ALA A 162 -12.73 8.14 -2.58
CA ALA A 162 -11.33 7.82 -2.37
C ALA A 162 -10.98 6.37 -2.75
N VAL A 163 -9.69 6.11 -2.89
CA VAL A 163 -9.14 4.77 -2.66
C VAL A 163 -8.65 4.69 -1.22
N LYS A 164 -9.23 3.77 -0.45
CA LYS A 164 -8.85 3.51 0.93
C LYS A 164 -7.84 2.37 0.97
N GLN A 165 -6.72 2.59 1.66
CA GLN A 165 -5.77 1.56 2.01
C GLN A 165 -5.84 1.28 3.50
N THR A 166 -6.00 0.02 3.89
CA THR A 166 -5.87 -0.43 5.28
C THR A 166 -4.64 -1.32 5.38
N ILE A 167 -3.77 -1.09 6.35
CA ILE A 167 -2.58 -1.90 6.62
C ILE A 167 -2.77 -2.49 8.01
N THR A 168 -2.95 -3.80 8.08
CA THR A 168 -3.21 -4.53 9.33
C THR A 168 -2.00 -5.40 9.64
N PRO A 169 -1.18 -5.06 10.65
CA PRO A 169 -0.07 -5.90 11.05
C PRO A 169 -0.58 -7.21 11.69
N ASN A 170 0.17 -8.29 11.49
CA ASN A 170 -0.07 -9.59 12.09
C ASN A 170 1.14 -9.95 12.98
N PRO A 171 1.08 -9.66 14.29
CA PRO A 171 2.19 -9.90 15.22
C PRO A 171 2.35 -11.39 15.60
N GLY A 172 1.54 -12.28 15.03
CA GLY A 172 1.62 -13.71 15.29
C GLY A 172 2.93 -14.33 14.79
N PRO A 173 3.34 -15.49 15.34
CA PRO A 173 4.47 -16.23 14.81
C PRO A 173 4.12 -16.77 13.41
N GLY A 174 4.95 -16.46 12.41
CA GLY A 174 4.80 -16.95 11.03
C GLY A 174 4.47 -15.86 10.02
N TYR A 175 4.00 -16.24 8.83
CA TYR A 175 3.62 -15.31 7.76
C TYR A 175 2.14 -15.51 7.41
N PRO A 176 1.48 -14.47 6.89
CA PRO A 176 2.02 -13.14 6.57
C PRO A 176 2.18 -12.22 7.79
N GLN A 177 3.16 -11.32 7.73
CA GLN A 177 3.45 -10.33 8.79
C GLN A 177 2.55 -9.09 8.69
N VAL A 178 2.05 -8.79 7.50
CA VAL A 178 1.18 -7.64 7.24
C VAL A 178 0.14 -8.03 6.21
N TYR A 179 -1.12 -7.68 6.46
CA TYR A 179 -2.16 -7.64 5.45
C TYR A 179 -2.36 -6.22 4.96
N ARG A 180 -2.57 -6.05 3.66
CA ARG A 180 -2.93 -4.77 3.05
C ARG A 180 -4.22 -4.92 2.29
N GLU A 181 -5.12 -3.97 2.47
CA GLU A 181 -6.41 -3.95 1.79
C GLU A 181 -6.56 -2.66 1.02
N LEU A 182 -7.01 -2.77 -0.22
CA LEU A 182 -7.36 -1.66 -1.08
C LEU A 182 -8.83 -1.73 -1.45
N GLU A 183 -9.55 -0.64 -1.21
CA GLU A 183 -10.99 -0.53 -1.44
C GLU A 183 -11.32 0.80 -2.12
N ARG A 184 -12.25 0.80 -3.07
CA ARG A 184 -12.89 2.04 -3.59
C ARG A 184 -14.04 2.41 -2.66
N VAL A 185 -14.07 3.65 -2.15
CA VAL A 185 -15.05 4.16 -1.15
C VAL A 185 -15.58 5.54 -1.50
#